data_AF-A0A2P5A1K6-F1
#
_entry.id   AF-A0A2P5A1K6-F1
#
_cell.length_a   1.000
_cell.length_b   1.000
_cell.length_c   1.000
_cell.angle_alpha   90.00
_cell.angle_beta   90.00
_cell.angle_gamma   90.00
#
_symmetry.space_group_name_H-M   'P 1'
#
loop_
_entity.id
_entity.type
_entity.pdbx_description
1 polymer ?
#
loop_
_entity_poly.entity_id
_entity_poly.type
_entity_poly.pdbx_seq_one_letter_code
_entity_poly.pdbx_strand_id
1 'polypeptide(L)'
;MSRTLPVRQAEELHKSIIAYLSANNLQNTASVLREELSLGEDVFDATTTKKYETLLEKKWTSIVRLQKKACPFTLAAQRAYPTAV
;
A
#
# COMPACT_ATOMS: atom_id res chain seq x y z
N MET A 1 -8.81 -18.01 2.98
CA MET A 1 -7.82 -17.06 3.55
C MET A 1 -8.57 -15.97 4.29
N SER A 2 -8.44 -15.86 5.62
CA SER A 2 -9.05 -14.75 6.36
C SER A 2 -8.40 -13.44 5.94
N ARG A 3 -9.20 -12.50 5.44
CA ARG A 3 -8.70 -11.20 4.97
C ARG A 3 -8.22 -10.40 6.18
N THR A 4 -6.90 -10.24 6.32
CA THR A 4 -6.31 -9.41 7.38
C THR A 4 -6.69 -7.94 7.24
N LEU A 5 -6.98 -7.51 6.01
CA LEU A 5 -7.44 -6.16 5.70
C LEU A 5 -8.98 -6.09 5.71
N PRO A 6 -9.58 -5.14 6.46
CA PRO A 6 -10.97 -4.73 6.30
C PRO A 6 -11.29 -4.43 4.83
N VAL A 7 -12.53 -4.69 4.42
CA VAL A 7 -12.98 -4.57 3.02
C VAL A 7 -12.58 -3.23 2.39
N ARG A 8 -12.85 -2.10 3.07
CA ARG A 8 -12.49 -0.77 2.58
C ARG A 8 -10.99 -0.57 2.41
N GLN A 9 -10.16 -1.11 3.31
CA GLN A 9 -8.71 -1.01 3.20
C GLN A 9 -8.18 -1.86 2.04
N ALA A 10 -8.79 -3.01 1.79
CA ALA A 10 -8.45 -3.85 0.64
C ALA A 10 -8.81 -3.16 -0.69
N GLU A 11 -9.98 -2.52 -0.78
CA GLU A 11 -10.38 -1.74 -1.97
C GLU A 11 -9.42 -0.57 -2.24
N GLU A 12 -9.08 0.20 -1.22
CA GLU A 12 -8.11 1.30 -1.34
C GLU A 12 -6.73 0.81 -1.80
N LEU A 13 -6.29 -0.34 -1.28
CA LEU A 13 -5.05 -0.98 -1.71
C LEU A 13 -5.12 -1.36 -3.18
N HIS A 14 -6.20 -2.01 -3.62
CA HIS A 14 -6.38 -2.41 -5.01
C HIS A 14 -6.34 -1.22 -5.97
N LYS A 15 -7.05 -0.12 -5.64
CA LYS A 15 -7.00 1.13 -6.41
C LYS A 15 -5.58 1.68 -6.53
N SER A 16 -4.81 1.65 -5.42
CA SER A 16 -3.42 2.10 -5.42
C SER A 16 -2.48 1.22 -6.27
N ILE A 17 -2.72 -0.10 -6.32
CA ILE A 17 -1.94 -1.02 -7.16
C ILE A 17 -2.22 -0.78 -8.63
N ILE A 18 -3.50 -0.70 -9.02
CA ILE A 18 -3.88 -0.44 -10.42
C ILE A 18 -3.32 0.91 -10.89
N ALA A 19 -3.44 1.97 -10.08
CA ALA A 19 -2.90 3.28 -10.42
C ALA A 19 -1.38 3.27 -10.56
N TYR A 20 -0.68 2.54 -9.67
CA TYR A 20 0.77 2.38 -9.74
C TYR A 20 1.21 1.65 -11.01
N LEU A 21 0.55 0.54 -11.36
CA LEU A 21 0.83 -0.20 -12.60
C LEU A 21 0.62 0.69 -13.83
N SER A 22 -0.50 1.42 -13.89
CA SER A 22 -0.77 2.37 -14.98
C SER A 22 0.30 3.46 -15.09
N ALA A 23 0.75 4.03 -13.97
CA ALA A 23 1.81 5.05 -13.96
C ALA A 23 3.18 4.53 -14.41
N ASN A 24 3.42 3.22 -14.26
CA ASN A 24 4.66 2.55 -14.68
C ASN A 24 4.57 1.95 -16.09
N ASN A 25 3.57 2.34 -16.89
CA ASN A 25 3.32 1.82 -18.24
C ASN A 25 3.05 0.31 -18.29
N LEU A 26 2.38 -0.23 -17.27
CA LEU A 26 1.95 -1.63 -17.19
C LEU A 26 0.42 -1.74 -17.37
N GLN A 27 -0.11 -1.11 -18.42
CA GLN A 27 -1.56 -0.95 -18.63
C GLN A 27 -2.30 -2.29 -18.83
N ASN A 28 -1.66 -3.27 -19.48
CA ASN A 28 -2.28 -4.59 -19.69
C ASN A 28 -2.56 -5.29 -18.34
N THR A 29 -1.54 -5.37 -17.48
CA THR A 29 -1.69 -5.91 -16.12
C THR A 29 -2.71 -5.13 -15.30
N ALA A 30 -2.72 -3.80 -15.42
CA ALA A 30 -3.71 -2.95 -14.74
C ALA A 30 -5.14 -3.26 -15.20
N SER A 31 -5.36 -3.50 -16.49
CA SER A 31 -6.67 -3.85 -17.06
C SER A 31 -7.14 -5.22 -16.59
N VAL A 32 -6.28 -6.24 -16.66
CA VAL A 32 -6.60 -7.60 -16.20
C VAL A 32 -6.97 -7.60 -14.72
N LEU A 33 -6.18 -6.93 -13.88
CA LEU A 33 -6.45 -6.84 -12.45
C LEU A 33 -7.76 -6.10 -12.16
N ARG A 34 -8.10 -5.08 -12.96
CA ARG A 34 -9.36 -4.36 -12.83
C ARG A 34 -10.57 -5.24 -13.14
N GLU A 35 -10.47 -6.06 -14.17
CA GLU A 35 -11.50 -7.04 -14.56
C GLU A 35 -11.68 -8.13 -13.49
N GLU A 36 -10.58 -8.73 -13.02
CA GLU A 36 -10.61 -9.75 -11.95
C GLU A 36 -11.24 -9.24 -10.66
N LEU A 37 -11.03 -7.96 -10.36
CA LEU A 37 -11.60 -7.31 -9.17
C LEU A 37 -13.02 -6.76 -9.40
N SER A 38 -13.55 -6.86 -10.62
CA SER A 38 -14.86 -6.31 -11.01
C SER A 38 -15.00 -4.82 -10.66
N LEU A 39 -13.92 -4.05 -10.83
CA LEU A 39 -13.90 -2.62 -10.54
C LEU A 39 -14.45 -1.83 -11.73
N GLY A 40 -15.71 -1.41 -11.64
CA GLY A 40 -16.38 -0.59 -12.65
C GLY A 40 -15.75 0.79 -12.86
N GLU A 41 -16.11 1.46 -13.95
CA GLU A 41 -15.72 2.85 -14.30
C GLU A 41 -16.21 3.88 -13.26
N ASP A 42 -17.31 3.58 -12.57
CA ASP A 42 -17.88 4.37 -11.49
C ASP A 42 -17.01 4.41 -10.22
N VAL A 43 -16.17 3.39 -10.01
CA VAL A 43 -15.34 3.23 -8.80
C VAL A 43 -13.89 3.67 -9.02
N PHE A 44 -13.42 3.64 -10.27
CA PHE A 44 -12.04 3.91 -10.63
C PHE A 44 -11.97 4.68 -11.96
N ASP A 45 -12.06 6.00 -11.87
CA ASP A 45 -12.00 6.93 -13.01
C ASP A 45 -10.57 7.49 -13.21
N ALA A 46 -10.40 8.30 -14.26
CA ALA A 46 -9.12 8.96 -14.55
C ALA A 46 -8.65 9.88 -13.40
N THR A 47 -9.59 10.51 -12.70
CA THR A 47 -9.36 11.35 -11.52
C THR A 47 -8.83 10.56 -10.32
N THR A 48 -9.40 9.38 -10.07
CA THR A 48 -8.96 8.42 -9.07
C THR A 48 -7.60 7.86 -9.46
N THR A 49 -7.40 7.46 -10.72
CA THR A 49 -6.10 7.00 -11.20
C THR A 49 -4.99 7.99 -10.86
N LYS A 50 -5.19 9.27 -11.17
CA LYS A 50 -4.23 10.35 -10.90
C LYS A 50 -4.01 10.60 -9.40
N LYS A 51 -5.07 10.49 -8.59
CA LYS A 51 -4.98 10.62 -7.12
C LYS A 51 -4.14 9.51 -6.50
N TYR A 52 -4.23 8.29 -7.03
CA TYR A 52 -3.62 7.10 -6.45
C TYR A 52 -2.24 6.75 -7.06
N GLU A 53 -1.85 7.36 -8.18
CA GLU A 53 -0.60 7.04 -8.91
C GLU A 53 0.67 7.09 -8.04
N THR A 54 0.76 8.08 -7.13
CA THR A 54 1.91 8.25 -6.20
C THR A 54 1.64 7.73 -4.79
N LEU A 55 0.44 7.23 -4.50
CA LEU A 55 0.03 6.89 -3.13
C LEU A 55 0.79 5.69 -2.59
N LEU A 56 0.97 4.66 -3.42
CA LEU A 56 1.65 3.43 -3.04
C LEU A 56 3.12 3.69 -2.69
N GLU A 57 3.81 4.48 -3.51
CA GLU A 57 5.21 4.88 -3.30
C GLU A 57 5.37 5.73 -2.02
N LYS A 58 4.48 6.70 -1.79
CA LYS A 58 4.48 7.52 -0.57
C LYS A 58 4.27 6.68 0.69
N LYS A 59 3.37 5.69 0.65
CA LYS A 59 3.16 4.77 1.76
C LYS A 59 4.39 3.89 2.01
N TRP A 60 4.95 3.31 0.95
CA TRP A 60 6.15 2.47 1.03
C TRP A 60 7.33 3.21 1.64
N THR A 61 7.66 4.38 1.09
CA THR A 61 8.77 5.23 1.59
C THR A 61 8.55 5.67 3.03
N SER A 62 7.32 6.01 3.41
CA SER A 62 6.99 6.37 4.80
C SER A 62 7.15 5.17 5.75
N ILE A 63 6.71 3.97 5.37
CA ILE A 63 6.88 2.74 6.17
C ILE A 63 8.37 2.45 6.38
N VAL A 64 9.17 2.46 5.31
CA VAL A 64 10.62 2.22 5.40
C VAL A 64 11.29 3.27 6.30
N ARG A 65 10.91 4.55 6.15
CA ARG A 65 11.43 5.64 6.99
C ARG A 65 11.02 5.47 8.46
N LEU A 66 9.79 5.04 8.74
CA LEU A 66 9.29 4.81 10.10
C LEU A 66 9.98 3.60 10.74
N GLN A 67 10.16 2.51 10.01
CA GLN A 67 10.92 1.34 10.47
C GLN A 67 12.36 1.71 10.81
N LYS A 68 13.02 2.53 9.97
CA LYS A 68 14.36 3.06 10.25
C LYS A 68 14.42 3.96 11.47
N LYS A 69 13.34 4.68 11.80
CA LYS A 69 13.25 5.49 13.04
C LYS A 69 12.92 4.66 14.28
N ALA A 70 12.09 3.62 14.12
CA ALA A 70 11.69 2.73 15.20
C ALA A 70 12.80 1.75 15.59
N CYS A 71 13.61 1.26 14.64
CA CYS A 71 14.68 0.29 14.90
C CYS A 71 15.74 0.78 15.91
N PRO A 72 16.24 2.03 15.84
CA PRO A 72 17.08 2.62 16.88
C PRO A 72 16.37 2.72 18.23
N PHE A 73 15.08 3.06 18.24
CA PHE A 73 14.30 3.15 19.48
C PHE A 73 14.13 1.78 20.15
N THR A 74 13.83 0.74 19.38
CA THR A 74 13.74 -0.63 19.90
C THR A 74 15.09 -1.14 20.38
N LEU A 75 16.20 -0.85 19.69
CA LEU A 75 17.53 -1.25 20.12
C LEU A 75 17.97 -0.51 21.40
N ALA A 76 17.66 0.78 21.51
CA ALA A 76 17.93 1.58 22.71
C ALA A 76 17.05 1.14 23.89
N ALA A 77 15.76 0.86 23.64
CA ALA A 77 14.84 0.36 24.65
C ALA A 77 15.25 -1.03 25.16
N GLN A 78 15.71 -1.92 24.27
CA GLN A 78 16.18 -3.26 24.64
C GLN A 78 17.53 -3.23 25.39
N ARG A 79 18.36 -2.20 25.16
CA ARG A 79 19.57 -1.94 25.97
C ARG A 79 19.24 -1.30 27.32
N ALA A 80 18.25 -0.42 27.39
CA ALA A 80 17.85 0.27 28.62
C ALA A 80 17.02 -0.61 29.57
N TYR A 81 16.26 -1.55 29.02
CA TYR A 81 15.46 -2.53 29.75
C TYR A 81 15.72 -3.93 29.19
N PRO A 82 16.87 -4.55 29.49
CA PRO A 82 17.06 -5.96 29.21
C PRO A 82 16.02 -6.72 30.02
N THR A 83 15.12 -7.42 29.34
CA THR A 83 14.08 -8.22 29.98
C THR A 83 14.79 -9.24 30.88
N ALA A 84 14.69 -9.06 32.20
CA ALA A 84 15.14 -10.04 33.17
C ALA A 84 14.25 -11.28 33.00
N VAL A 85 14.91 -12.41 32.73
CA VAL A 85 14.31 -13.74 32.58
C VAL A 85 13.55 -14.15 33.84
#